data_AF-A0A197SGF1-F1
#
_entry.id   AF-A0A197SGF1-F1
#
_cell.length_a   1.000
_cell.length_b   1.000
_cell.length_c   1.000
_cell.angle_alpha   90.00
_cell.angle_beta   90.00
_cell.angle_gamma   90.00
#
_symmetry.space_group_name_H-M   'P 1'
#
loop_
_entity.id
_entity.type
_entity.pdbx_description
1 polymer ?
#
loop_
_entity_poly.entity_id
_entity_poly.type
_entity_poly.pdbx_seq_one_letter_code
_entity_poly.pdbx_strand_id
1 'polypeptide(L)'
;MAPTLGPEAPSAQCVHVVLGGCSPGDAEAVLVSLNRWFSSERGVTAPSTRDISAHPTVWTAMVDTSHLTGEVEPVALEETVVVNMQGGPGAVASLRDTLARAFEVTDDGTASGDQEVDVQLHLRSG
;
A
#
# COMPACT_ATOMS: atom_id res chain seq x y z
N MET A 1 26.79 -4.44 26.84
CA MET A 1 25.54 -3.64 26.86
C MET A 1 24.89 -3.87 25.51
N ALA A 2 23.89 -4.75 25.43
CA ALA A 2 23.16 -5.00 24.19
C ALA A 2 22.18 -3.83 23.98
N PRO A 3 22.01 -3.30 22.76
CA PRO A 3 20.89 -2.41 22.50
C PRO A 3 19.62 -3.26 22.62
N THR A 4 18.81 -2.99 23.64
CA THR A 4 17.42 -3.40 23.69
C THR A 4 16.74 -2.67 22.54
N LEU A 5 16.57 -3.34 21.40
CA LEU A 5 15.58 -2.93 20.41
C LEU A 5 14.23 -2.99 21.14
N GLY A 6 13.77 -1.84 21.63
CA GLY A 6 12.35 -1.63 21.90
C GLY A 6 11.55 -1.97 20.63
N PRO A 7 10.22 -2.14 20.70
CA PRO A 7 9.42 -2.40 19.52
C PRO A 7 9.81 -1.37 18.47
N GLU A 8 10.47 -1.83 17.41
CA GLU A 8 10.97 -0.97 16.34
C GLU A 8 9.75 -0.17 15.90
N ALA A 9 9.75 1.14 16.19
CA ALA A 9 8.65 1.98 15.73
C ALA A 9 8.53 1.71 14.23
N PRO A 10 7.30 1.56 13.69
CA PRO A 10 7.13 1.42 12.25
C PRO A 10 7.96 2.53 11.61
N SER A 11 8.95 2.13 10.82
CA SER A 11 9.91 3.08 10.28
C SER A 11 9.13 4.17 9.56
N ALA A 12 9.60 5.42 9.56
CA ALA A 12 8.93 6.53 8.87
C ALA A 12 8.73 6.29 7.34
N GLN A 13 9.26 5.17 6.84
CA GLN A 13 9.21 4.66 5.47
C GLN A 13 8.15 3.57 5.25
N CYS A 14 7.48 3.09 6.32
CA CYS A 14 6.37 2.16 6.21
C CYS A 14 5.06 2.91 5.93
N VAL A 15 4.29 2.39 4.98
CA VAL A 15 2.95 2.87 4.62
C VAL A 15 1.95 1.73 4.79
N HIS A 16 0.90 1.97 5.56
CA HIS A 16 -0.25 1.08 5.65
C HIS A 16 -1.18 1.34 4.47
N VAL A 17 -1.43 0.32 3.67
CA VAL A 17 -2.27 0.36 2.48
C VAL A 17 -3.55 -0.42 2.75
N VAL A 18 -4.69 0.19 2.46
CA VAL A 18 -6.01 -0.41 2.57
C VAL A 18 -6.71 -0.29 1.22
N LEU A 19 -6.86 -1.43 0.55
CA LEU A 19 -7.59 -1.55 -0.71
C LEU A 19 -9.05 -1.87 -0.40
N GLY A 20 -9.99 -1.27 -1.13
CA GLY A 20 -11.41 -1.57 -1.01
C GLY A 20 -12.18 -1.15 -2.26
N GLY A 21 -13.49 -1.44 -2.26
CA GLY A 21 -14.37 -1.08 -3.37
C GLY A 21 -14.03 -1.78 -4.69
N CYS A 22 -13.34 -2.93 -4.62
CA CYS A 22 -12.92 -3.72 -5.77
C CYS A 22 -13.13 -5.22 -5.56
N SER A 23 -13.03 -5.98 -6.65
CA SER A 23 -13.03 -7.43 -6.63
C SER A 23 -11.77 -8.00 -5.97
N PRO A 24 -11.86 -9.21 -5.38
CA PRO A 24 -10.70 -9.90 -4.81
C PRO A 24 -9.53 -10.07 -5.79
N GLY A 25 -9.82 -10.25 -7.09
CA GLY A 25 -8.80 -10.39 -8.13
C GLY A 25 -7.97 -9.11 -8.31
N ASP A 26 -8.65 -7.95 -8.38
CA ASP A 26 -7.99 -6.65 -8.52
C ASP A 26 -7.20 -6.29 -7.27
N ALA A 27 -7.77 -6.53 -6.07
CA ALA A 27 -7.06 -6.31 -4.82
C ALA A 27 -5.79 -7.17 -4.74
N GLU A 28 -5.88 -8.45 -5.10
CA GLU A 28 -4.73 -9.36 -5.14
C GLU A 28 -3.67 -8.89 -6.15
N ALA A 29 -4.09 -8.46 -7.35
CA ALA A 29 -3.19 -7.97 -8.39
C ALA A 29 -2.39 -6.74 -7.92
N VAL A 30 -3.05 -5.77 -7.26
CA VAL A 30 -2.39 -4.59 -6.69
C VAL A 30 -1.40 -5.02 -5.59
N LEU A 31 -1.81 -5.88 -4.67
CA LEU A 31 -0.95 -6.33 -3.56
C LEU A 31 0.28 -7.11 -4.05
N VAL A 32 0.11 -8.02 -5.00
CA VAL A 32 1.21 -8.78 -5.61
C VAL A 32 2.21 -7.84 -6.28
N SER A 33 1.70 -6.80 -6.96
CA SER A 33 2.53 -5.81 -7.64
C SER A 33 3.31 -4.95 -6.65
N LEU A 34 2.64 -4.46 -5.60
CA LEU A 34 3.29 -3.75 -4.49
C LEU A 34 4.38 -4.60 -3.85
N ASN A 35 4.11 -5.88 -3.59
CA ASN A 35 5.11 -6.80 -3.02
C ASN A 35 6.29 -7.04 -3.98
N ARG A 36 6.06 -7.03 -5.30
CA ARG A 36 7.13 -7.18 -6.29
C ARG A 36 8.02 -5.95 -6.37
N TRP A 37 7.44 -4.75 -6.33
CA TRP A 37 8.17 -3.49 -6.43
C TRP A 37 8.94 -3.17 -5.14
N PHE A 38 8.31 -3.40 -3.99
CA PHE A 38 8.84 -3.09 -2.68
C PHE A 38 9.27 -4.35 -1.92
N SER A 39 9.71 -5.39 -2.62
CA SER A 39 10.17 -6.66 -2.02
C SER A 39 11.21 -6.36 -0.93
N SER A 40 10.72 -6.36 0.30
CA SER A 40 11.50 -6.10 1.49
C SER A 40 12.09 -7.43 1.95
N GLU A 41 13.33 -7.45 2.42
CA GLU A 41 13.90 -8.63 3.09
C GLU A 41 13.13 -8.99 4.37
N ARG A 42 12.29 -8.05 4.84
CA ARG A 42 11.21 -8.21 5.82
C ARG A 42 9.85 -8.21 5.10
N GLY A 43 9.67 -9.17 4.20
CA GLY A 43 8.57 -9.23 3.20
C GLY A 43 7.24 -8.66 3.67
N VAL A 44 6.52 -7.99 2.75
CA VAL A 44 5.17 -7.44 2.98
C VAL A 44 4.43 -8.40 3.88
N THR A 45 4.15 -7.97 5.12
CA THR A 45 3.49 -8.84 6.09
C THR A 45 2.23 -9.32 5.39
N ALA A 46 2.18 -10.64 5.13
CA ALA A 46 1.13 -11.26 4.35
C ALA A 46 -0.22 -10.69 4.80
N PRO A 47 -1.14 -10.42 3.85
CA PRO A 47 -2.38 -9.72 4.14
C PRO A 47 -2.97 -10.32 5.41
N SER A 48 -3.07 -9.49 6.45
CA SER A 48 -3.79 -9.89 7.65
C SER A 48 -5.26 -9.87 7.25
N THR A 49 -5.68 -10.92 6.56
CA THR A 49 -7.07 -11.19 6.25
C THR A 49 -7.77 -11.25 7.59
N ARG A 50 -8.32 -10.12 8.02
CA ARG A 50 -9.09 -10.04 9.25
C ARG A 50 -10.41 -10.74 8.95
N ASP A 51 -10.36 -12.05 9.11
CA ASP A 51 -11.44 -13.03 9.16
C ASP A 51 -12.62 -12.39 9.97
N ILE A 52 -13.90 -12.44 9.56
CA ILE A 52 -14.72 -13.64 9.37
C ILE A 52 -16.02 -13.29 8.60
N SER A 53 -16.35 -14.14 7.61
CA SER A 53 -17.65 -14.40 6.95
C SER A 53 -18.12 -13.50 5.78
N ALA A 54 -18.00 -14.08 4.57
CA ALA A 54 -18.59 -13.68 3.29
C ALA A 54 -17.94 -12.46 2.60
N HIS A 55 -17.01 -12.74 1.68
CA HIS A 55 -16.39 -11.79 0.74
C HIS A 55 -15.61 -10.65 1.41
N PRO A 56 -14.27 -10.73 1.55
CA PRO A 56 -13.50 -9.57 1.96
C PRO A 56 -13.80 -8.44 0.96
N THR A 57 -14.28 -7.30 1.48
CA THR A 57 -14.48 -6.07 0.70
C THR A 57 -13.30 -5.12 0.87
N VAL A 58 -12.38 -5.45 1.78
CA VAL A 58 -11.23 -4.65 2.14
C VAL A 58 -10.01 -5.56 2.33
N TRP A 59 -8.88 -5.16 1.76
CA TRP A 59 -7.59 -5.82 1.89
C TRP A 59 -6.57 -4.86 2.45
N THR A 60 -5.72 -5.32 3.36
CA THR A 60 -4.71 -4.46 3.99
C THR A 60 -3.31 -5.03 3.82
N ALA A 61 -2.33 -4.15 3.64
CA ALA A 61 -0.93 -4.49 3.54
C ALA A 61 -0.04 -3.40 4.13
N MET A 62 1.12 -3.78 4.63
CA MET A 62 2.17 -2.84 5.02
C MET A 62 3.25 -2.84 3.95
N VAL A 63 3.53 -1.67 3.37
CA VAL A 63 4.53 -1.49 2.32
C VAL A 63 5.68 -0.67 2.87
N ASP A 64 6.89 -1.21 2.80
CA ASP A 64 8.11 -0.48 3.13
C ASP A 64 8.63 0.23 1.88
N THR A 65 8.59 1.56 1.88
CA THR A 65 8.98 2.39 0.73
C THR A 65 10.48 2.75 0.74
N SER A 66 11.26 2.13 1.64
CA SER A 66 12.70 2.38 1.77
C SER A 66 13.49 1.94 0.54
N HIS A 67 13.06 0.85 -0.10
CA HIS A 67 13.69 0.28 -1.28
C HIS A 67 12.66 -0.10 -2.35
N LEU A 68 12.74 0.58 -3.49
CA LEU A 68 12.09 0.17 -4.72
C LEU A 68 13.05 -0.76 -5.48
N THR A 69 12.75 -2.06 -5.44
CA THR A 69 13.63 -3.13 -5.93
C THR A 69 13.24 -3.58 -7.35
N GLY A 70 12.01 -3.28 -7.79
CA GLY A 70 11.44 -3.79 -9.04
C GLY A 70 11.10 -2.73 -10.08
N GLU A 71 10.97 -3.17 -11.33
CA GLU A 71 10.38 -2.37 -12.41
C GLU A 71 8.86 -2.28 -12.22
N VAL A 72 8.35 -1.07 -12.34
CA VAL A 72 6.94 -0.74 -12.18
C VAL A 72 6.24 -1.01 -13.51
N GLU A 73 5.57 -2.14 -13.58
CA GLU A 73 4.84 -2.60 -14.77
C GLU A 73 3.36 -2.19 -14.65
N PRO A 74 2.70 -1.81 -15.75
CA PRO A 74 1.27 -1.52 -15.73
C PRO A 74 0.47 -2.79 -15.43
N VAL A 75 -0.53 -2.65 -14.57
CA VAL A 75 -1.38 -3.77 -14.14
C VAL A 75 -2.80 -3.49 -14.57
N ALA A 76 -3.40 -4.45 -15.28
CA ALA A 76 -4.79 -4.36 -15.68
C ALA A 76 -5.70 -4.62 -14.47
N LEU A 77 -6.58 -3.67 -14.19
CA LEU A 77 -7.66 -3.78 -13.22
C LEU A 77 -9.00 -3.90 -13.97
N GLU A 78 -9.88 -4.76 -13.47
CA GLU A 78 -11.24 -4.92 -13.99
C GLU A 78 -12.16 -3.79 -13.52
N GLU A 79 -11.97 -3.29 -12.30
CA GLU A 79 -12.72 -2.16 -11.74
C GLU A 79 -11.83 -1.12 -11.04
N THR A 80 -12.44 0.00 -10.65
CA THR A 80 -11.75 1.05 -9.89
C THR A 80 -11.44 0.56 -8.49
N VAL A 81 -10.16 0.54 -8.11
CA VAL A 81 -9.71 0.14 -6.78
C VAL A 81 -9.54 1.37 -5.90
N VAL A 82 -10.24 1.41 -4.78
CA VAL A 82 -10.03 2.46 -3.76
C VAL A 82 -8.84 2.07 -2.90
N VAL A 83 -7.87 2.96 -2.76
CA VAL A 83 -6.63 2.74 -2.03
C VAL A 83 -6.46 3.85 -1.00
N ASN A 84 -6.47 3.48 0.28
CA ASN A 84 -6.10 4.39 1.35
C ASN A 84 -4.68 4.07 1.79
N MET A 85 -3.84 5.10 1.90
CA MET A 85 -2.44 4.99 2.27
C MET A 85 -2.19 5.87 3.48
N GLN A 86 -1.84 5.25 4.61
CA GLN A 86 -1.50 5.94 5.84
C GLN A 86 -0.03 5.72 6.18
N GLY A 87 0.73 6.80 6.38
CA GLY A 87 2.13 6.72 6.78
C GLY A 87 2.83 8.07 6.79
N GLY A 88 4.16 8.06 6.84
CA GLY A 88 4.93 9.30 6.77
C GLY A 88 4.72 10.02 5.42
N PRO A 89 4.65 11.37 5.39
CA PRO A 89 4.37 12.12 4.16
C PRO A 89 5.34 11.83 3.01
N GLY A 90 6.62 11.60 3.30
CA GLY A 90 7.61 11.21 2.28
C GLY A 90 7.40 9.78 1.76
N ALA A 91 7.01 8.86 2.64
CA ALA A 91 6.75 7.47 2.29
C ALA A 91 5.48 7.33 1.43
N VAL A 92 4.39 7.99 1.85
CA VAL A 92 3.13 8.02 1.11
C VAL A 92 3.30 8.66 -0.26
N ALA A 93 4.07 9.76 -0.37
CA ALA A 93 4.38 10.37 -1.65
C ALA A 93 5.16 9.44 -2.58
N SER A 94 6.15 8.71 -2.06
CA SER A 94 6.94 7.73 -2.84
C SER A 94 6.07 6.58 -3.35
N LEU A 95 5.20 6.03 -2.50
CA LEU A 95 4.25 4.98 -2.88
C LEU A 95 3.26 5.47 -3.93
N ARG A 96 2.72 6.68 -3.75
CA ARG A 96 1.81 7.32 -4.72
C ARG A 96 2.46 7.48 -6.08
N ASP A 97 3.70 7.98 -6.15
CA ASP A 97 4.45 8.13 -7.41
C ASP A 97 4.62 6.78 -8.11
N THR A 98 4.96 5.75 -7.34
CA THR A 98 5.08 4.37 -7.85
C THR A 98 3.75 3.86 -8.41
N LEU A 99 2.64 4.06 -7.70
CA LEU A 99 1.32 3.68 -8.19
C LEU A 99 0.92 4.46 -9.45
N ALA A 100 1.24 5.75 -9.53
CA ALA A 100 0.95 6.59 -10.70
C ALA A 100 1.74 6.19 -11.96
N ARG A 101 2.80 5.38 -11.81
CA ARG A 101 3.56 4.82 -12.92
C ARG A 101 2.97 3.52 -13.47
N ALA A 102 2.25 2.75 -12.65
CA ALA A 102 1.59 1.49 -13.05
C ALA A 102 0.10 1.64 -13.35
N PHE A 103 -0.55 2.63 -12.74
CA PHE A 103 -2.00 2.83 -12.79
C PHE A 103 -2.33 4.29 -13.05
N GLU A 104 -3.51 4.53 -13.58
CA GLU A 104 -4.08 5.87 -13.56
C GLU A 104 -4.61 6.17 -12.15
N VAL A 105 -3.94 7.09 -11.44
CA VAL A 105 -4.26 7.50 -10.08
C VAL A 105 -5.13 8.75 -10.08
N THR A 106 -6.26 8.72 -9.37
CA THR A 106 -7.08 9.90 -9.05
C THR A 106 -7.07 10.14 -7.54
N ASP A 107 -6.81 11.37 -7.11
CA ASP A 107 -6.84 11.76 -5.70
C ASP A 107 -8.28 12.07 -5.27
N ASP A 108 -8.78 11.37 -4.24
CA ASP A 108 -10.14 11.61 -3.69
C ASP A 108 -10.07 12.42 -2.39
N GLY A 109 -8.98 12.31 -1.63
CA GLY A 109 -8.75 13.15 -0.46
C GLY A 109 -7.42 12.87 0.23
N THR A 110 -6.95 13.87 0.98
CA THR A 110 -5.77 13.74 1.85
C THR A 110 -6.09 14.33 3.22
N ALA A 111 -5.84 13.57 4.28
CA ALA A 111 -5.92 14.00 5.66
C ALA A 111 -4.53 13.92 6.31
N SER A 112 -3.95 15.07 6.65
CA SER A 112 -2.66 15.12 7.36
C SER A 112 -2.87 15.19 8.86
N GLY A 113 -2.35 14.20 9.60
CA GLY A 113 -2.18 14.25 11.04
C GLY A 113 -0.90 14.98 11.46
N ASP A 114 -0.55 14.87 12.74
CA ASP A 114 0.63 15.54 13.33
C ASP A 114 1.97 14.97 12.79
N GLN A 115 2.00 13.69 12.46
CA GLN A 115 3.21 12.99 11.97
C GLN A 115 2.95 12.03 10.80
N GLU A 116 1.71 11.59 10.62
CA GLU A 116 1.30 10.71 9.53
C GLU A 116 0.30 11.43 8.62
N VAL A 117 0.29 11.06 7.35
CA VAL A 117 -0.73 11.47 6.38
C VAL A 117 -1.51 10.25 5.95
N ASP A 118 -2.81 10.43 5.79
CA ASP A 118 -3.73 9.49 5.17
C ASP A 118 -4.13 10.06 3.80
N VAL A 119 -3.95 9.28 2.75
CA VAL A 119 -4.27 9.66 1.37
C VAL A 119 -5.18 8.60 0.77
N GLN A 120 -6.34 9.03 0.30
CA GLN A 120 -7.27 8.19 -0.45
C GLN A 120 -7.12 8.46 -1.94
N LEU A 121 -6.88 7.39 -2.69
CA LEU A 121 -6.72 7.37 -4.13
C LEU A 121 -7.66 6.36 -4.77
N HIS A 122 -8.02 6.61 -6.02
CA HIS A 122 -8.66 5.65 -6.90
C HIS A 122 -7.68 5.22 -7.99
N LEU A 123 -7.44 3.92 -8.11
CA LEU A 123 -6.64 3.32 -9.17
C LEU A 123 -7.57 2.77 -10.25
N ARG A 124 -7.21 3.03 -11.50
CA ARG A 124 -7.83 2.39 -12.68
C ARG A 124 -6.74 1.88 -13.61
N SER A 125 -7.09 0.91 -14.46
CA SER A 125 -6.23 0.47 -15.55
C SER A 125 -5.92 1.66 -16.48
N GLY A 126 -4.64 1.88 -16.76
CA GLY A 126 -4.16 2.93 -17.66
C GLY A 126 -3.89 2.46 -19.09
#